data_AF-A0A5P9IUR9-F1
#
_entry.id   AF-A0A5P9IUR9-F1
#
_cell.length_a   1.000
_cell.length_b   1.000
_cell.length_c   1.000
_cell.angle_alpha   90.00
_cell.angle_beta   90.00
_cell.angle_gamma   90.00
#
_symmetry.space_group_name_H-M   'P 1'
#
loop_
_entity.id
_entity.type
_entity.pdbx_description
1 polymer ?
#
loop_
_entity_poly.entity_id
_entity_poly.type
_entity_poly.pdbx_seq_one_letter_code
_entity_poly.pdbx_strand_id
1 'polypeptide(L)' 'MNHLVPHLKTVAHYLGVERFIDVQIQGQEFADERHQQSREQAFSRLSELAQQLTAQ' A
#
# COMPACT_ATOMS: atom_id res chain seq x y z
N MET A 1 -1.37 4.18 -15.05
CA MET A 1 -1.79 5.12 -13.99
C MET A 1 -2.84 4.42 -13.13
N ASN A 2 -2.57 4.20 -11.85
CA ASN A 2 -3.53 3.58 -10.94
C ASN A 2 -4.42 4.67 -10.33
N HIS A 3 -5.72 4.66 -10.65
CA HIS A 3 -6.69 5.65 -10.17
C HIS A 3 -7.55 5.15 -9.02
N LEU A 4 -7.39 3.88 -8.61
CA LEU A 4 -8.22 3.27 -7.58
C LEU A 4 -8.04 3.94 -6.21
N VAL A 5 -6.80 4.23 -5.82
CA VAL A 5 -6.50 4.78 -4.49
C VAL A 5 -7.16 6.14 -4.24
N PRO A 6 -7.11 7.12 -5.18
CA PRO A 6 -7.90 8.34 -5.06
C PRO A 6 -9.39 8.09 -4.79
N HIS A 7 -10.02 7.18 -5.54
CA HIS A 7 -11.45 6.85 -5.33
C HIS A 7 -11.70 6.18 -3.98
N LEU A 8 -10.82 5.26 -3.55
CA LEU A 8 -10.91 4.64 -2.23
C LEU A 8 -10.78 5.67 -1.11
N LYS A 9 -9.88 6.64 -1.24
CA LYS A 9 -9.73 7.74 -0.26
C LYS A 9 -10.98 8.61 -0.19
N THR A 10 -11.62 8.90 -1.33
CA THR A 10 -12.90 9.60 -1.36
C THR A 10 -13.98 8.84 -0.58
N VAL A 11 -14.13 7.54 -0.83
CA VAL A 11 -15.13 6.71 -0.14
C VAL A 11 -14.81 6.53 1.35
N ALA A 12 -13.54 6.35 1.70
CA ALA A 12 -13.09 6.17 3.08
C ALA A 12 -13.52 7.31 4.00
N HIS A 13 -13.51 8.55 3.49
CA HIS A 13 -14.02 9.72 4.21
C HIS A 13 -15.51 9.56 4.60
N TYR A 14 -16.35 9.10 3.67
CA TYR A 14 -17.78 8.92 3.91
C TYR A 14 -18.11 7.71 4.79
N LEU A 15 -17.19 6.75 4.90
CA LEU A 15 -17.35 5.56 5.74
C LEU A 15 -16.80 5.75 7.17
N GLY A 16 -16.30 6.94 7.51
CA GLY A 16 -15.74 7.21 8.85
C GLY A 16 -14.43 6.46 9.12
N VAL A 17 -13.65 6.14 8.09
CA VAL A 17 -12.35 5.48 8.25
C VAL A 17 -11.35 6.44 8.91
N GLU A 18 -10.87 6.09 10.11
CA GLU A 18 -9.90 6.92 10.85
C GLU A 18 -8.46 6.78 10.34
N ARG A 19 -8.10 5.58 9.87
CA ARG A 19 -6.76 5.29 9.34
C ARG A 19 -6.85 4.55 8.00
N PHE A 20 -6.21 5.12 6.99
CA PHE A 20 -6.06 4.53 5.66
C PHE A 20 -4.58 4.35 5.37
N ILE A 21 -4.13 3.11 5.25
CA ILE A 21 -2.74 2.77 4.95
C ILE A 21 -2.71 2.07 3.59
N ASP A 22 -1.90 2.60 2.68
CA ASP A 22 -1.75 2.10 1.32
C ASP A 22 -0.33 1.54 1.14
N VAL A 23 -0.23 0.32 0.63
CA VAL A 23 1.04 -0.34 0.28
C VAL A 23 0.88 -0.91 -1.12
N GLN A 24 1.75 -0.49 -2.03
CA GLN A 24 1.65 -0.83 -3.45
C GLN A 24 2.91 -1.52 -3.95
N ILE A 25 2.72 -2.41 -4.93
CA ILE A 25 3.78 -2.93 -5.79
C ILE A 25 3.60 -2.29 -7.16
N GLN A 26 4.66 -1.70 -7.70
CA GLN A 26 4.63 -0.95 -8.96
C GLN A 26 5.58 -1.56 -10.00
N GLY A 27 5.44 -1.12 -11.26
CA GLY A 27 6.32 -1.50 -12.35
C GLY A 27 6.17 -2.95 -12.82
N GLN A 28 5.04 -3.60 -12.51
CA GLN A 28 4.76 -4.98 -12.93
C GLN A 28 4.84 -5.14 -14.46
N GLU A 29 4.49 -4.09 -15.20
CA GLU A 29 4.53 -4.05 -16.66
C GLU A 29 5.96 -4.19 -17.25
N PHE A 30 7.01 -3.94 -16.45
CA PHE A 30 8.40 -3.97 -16.90
C PHE A 30 9.15 -5.25 -16.54
N ALA A 31 8.62 -6.05 -15.60
CA ALA A 31 9.19 -7.33 -15.13
C ALA A 31 10.71 -7.29 -14.84
N ASP A 32 11.23 -6.15 -14.39
CA ASP A 32 12.65 -5.91 -14.19
C ASP A 32 13.01 -5.74 -12.70
N GLU A 33 14.27 -5.40 -12.44
CA GLU A 33 14.80 -5.23 -11.08
C GLU A 33 14.02 -4.17 -10.27
N ARG A 34 13.44 -3.15 -10.92
CA ARG A 34 12.66 -2.12 -10.24
C ARG A 34 11.36 -2.70 -9.68
N HIS A 35 10.73 -3.61 -10.42
CA HIS A 35 9.56 -4.34 -9.93
C HIS A 35 9.92 -5.21 -8.72
N GLN A 36 11.04 -5.94 -8.79
CA GLN A 36 11.48 -6.78 -7.67
C GLN A 36 11.79 -5.95 -6.42
N GLN A 37 12.49 -4.82 -6.58
CA GLN A 37 12.74 -3.89 -5.49
C GLN A 37 11.43 -3.33 -4.90
N SER A 38 10.46 -2.96 -5.75
CA SER A 38 9.14 -2.50 -5.28
C SER A 38 8.41 -3.58 -4.49
N ARG A 39 8.51 -4.85 -4.89
CA ARG A 39 7.95 -5.99 -4.14
C ARG A 39 8.61 -6.11 -2.76
N GLU A 40 9.94 -6.17 -2.71
CA GLU A 40 10.69 -6.32 -1.45
C GLU A 40 10.35 -5.19 -0.46
N GLN A 41 10.30 -3.95 -0.95
CA GLN A 41 9.93 -2.79 -0.13
C GLN A 41 8.50 -2.90 0.42
N ALA A 42 7.53 -3.33 -0.42
CA ALA A 42 6.15 -3.52 0.01
C ALA A 42 6.04 -4.61 1.11
N PHE A 43 6.75 -5.73 0.97
CA PHE A 43 6.75 -6.79 1.98
C PHE A 43 7.41 -6.37 3.30
N SER A 44 8.53 -5.64 3.24
CA SER A 44 9.17 -5.07 4.44
C SER A 44 8.20 -4.13 5.16
N ARG A 45 7.54 -3.24 4.41
CA ARG A 45 6.59 -2.28 4.96
C ARG A 45 5.39 -2.95 5.62
N LEU A 46 4.86 -4.02 5.03
CA LEU A 46 3.76 -4.79 5.62
C LEU A 46 4.17 -5.45 6.95
N SER A 47 5.41 -5.94 7.03
CA SER A 47 5.94 -6.56 8.24
C SER A 47 6.08 -5.54 9.38
N GLU A 48 6.65 -4.36 9.09
CA GLU A 48 6.70 -3.24 10.03
C GLU A 48 5.30 -2.80 10.47
N LEU A 49 4.37 -2.69 9.52
CA LEU A 49 3.01 -2.25 9.79
C LEU A 49 2.28 -3.23 10.70
N ALA A 50 2.41 -4.53 10.46
CA ALA A 50 1.81 -5.56 11.30
C ALA A 50 2.28 -5.40 12.76
N GLN A 51 3.60 -5.24 12.97
CA GLN A 51 4.16 -5.01 14.31
C GLN A 51 3.60 -3.73 14.96
N GLN A 52 3.51 -2.63 14.21
CA GLN A 52 2.96 -1.36 14.71
C GLN A 52 1.49 -1.42 15.09
N LEU A 53 0.70 -2.25 14.39
CA LEU A 53 -0.73 -2.39 14.66
C LEU A 53 -1.02 -3.34 15.82
N THR A 54 -0.20 -4.38 16.02
CA THR A 54 -0.35 -5.33 17.13
C THR A 54 0.27 -4.85 18.44
N ALA A 55 1.14 -3.84 18.40
CA ALA A 55 1.74 -3.22 19.57
C ALA A 55 0.88 -2.10 20.18
N GLN A 56 -0.31 -1.83 19.62
CA GLN A 56 -1.30 -0.86 20.12
C GLN A 56 -2.24 -1.48 21.15
#